data_AF-A0AAU5J977-F1
#
_entry.id   AF-A0AAU5J977-F1
#
_cell.length_a   1.000
_cell.length_b   1.000
_cell.length_c   1.000
_cell.angle_alpha   90.00
_cell.angle_beta   90.00
_cell.angle_gamma   90.00
#
_symmetry.space_group_name_H-M   'P 1'
#
loop_
_entity.id
_entity.type
_entity.pdbx_description
1 polymer ?
#
loop_
_entity_poly.entity_id
_entity_poly.type
_entity_poly.pdbx_seq_one_letter_code
_entity_poly.pdbx_strand_id
1 'polypeptide(L)'
;MELRLWVEGADPVEELEDLDDWLSQESDLRGRVKPAPAIPAAGELGGLPEVLIATLGAGGVASALATSLGAYLSQPRRRAVRIKVKGPQGQEVELDAQSADDAERLLRIALGQAEERR
;
A
#
# COMPACT_ATOMS: atom_id res chain seq x y z
N MET A 1 5.50 11.79 -6.00
CA MET A 1 6.12 10.60 -5.39
C MET A 1 5.18 9.43 -5.63
N GLU A 2 5.70 8.21 -5.76
CA GLU A 2 4.87 7.03 -6.00
C GLU A 2 5.15 5.99 -4.93
N LEU A 3 4.08 5.39 -4.42
CA LEU A 3 4.15 4.18 -3.61
C LEU A 3 3.63 3.01 -4.43
N ARG A 4 4.30 1.87 -4.30
CA ARG A 4 3.84 0.60 -4.85
C ARG A 4 3.29 -0.24 -3.71
N LEU A 5 2.08 -0.75 -3.87
CA LEU A 5 1.42 -1.62 -2.90
C LEU A 5 1.14 -2.98 -3.53
N TRP A 6 1.38 -4.04 -2.78
CA TRP A 6 0.95 -5.39 -3.14
C TRP A 6 0.49 -6.14 -1.89
N VAL A 7 -0.32 -7.17 -2.10
CA VAL A 7 -0.80 -8.04 -1.02
C VAL A 7 0.00 -9.34 -1.04
N GLU A 8 0.38 -9.80 0.15
CA GLU A 8 0.92 -11.13 0.37
C GLU A 8 -0.13 -12.01 1.07
N GLY A 9 -0.28 -13.25 0.62
CA GLY A 9 -1.25 -14.16 1.22
C GLY A 9 -1.57 -15.37 0.35
N ALA A 10 -2.64 -16.07 0.73
CA ALA A 10 -3.12 -17.24 0.00
C ALA A 10 -3.71 -16.89 -1.37
N ASP A 11 -4.40 -15.75 -1.46
CA ASP A 11 -5.12 -15.31 -2.66
C ASP A 11 -4.77 -13.82 -2.97
N PRO A 12 -3.53 -13.52 -3.36
CA PRO A 12 -3.03 -12.13 -3.45
C PRO A 12 -3.72 -11.30 -4.55
N VAL A 13 -4.28 -11.94 -5.57
CA VAL A 13 -5.00 -11.25 -6.66
C VAL A 13 -6.36 -10.75 -6.16
N GLU A 14 -7.18 -11.63 -5.57
CA GLU A 14 -8.50 -11.29 -5.02
C GLU A 14 -8.39 -10.22 -3.93
N GLU A 15 -7.40 -10.34 -3.04
CA GLU A 15 -7.20 -9.36 -1.96
C GLU A 15 -6.67 -8.01 -2.49
N LEU A 16 -5.97 -7.98 -3.61
CA LEU A 16 -5.54 -6.73 -4.25
C LEU A 16 -6.71 -6.06 -4.97
N GLU A 17 -7.61 -6.83 -5.59
CA GLU A 17 -8.85 -6.32 -6.18
C GLU A 17 -9.79 -5.74 -5.10
N ASP A 18 -9.95 -6.42 -3.95
CA ASP A 18 -10.70 -5.90 -2.78
C ASP A 18 -10.09 -4.58 -2.28
N LEU A 19 -8.75 -4.52 -2.21
CA LEU A 19 -8.04 -3.30 -1.82
C LEU A 19 -8.22 -2.16 -2.83
N ASP A 20 -8.16 -2.43 -4.14
CA ASP A 20 -8.39 -1.42 -5.18
C ASP A 20 -9.81 -0.87 -5.10
N ASP A 21 -10.81 -1.74 -4.98
CA ASP A 21 -12.21 -1.34 -4.85
C ASP A 21 -12.41 -0.46 -3.61
N TRP A 22 -11.87 -0.87 -2.46
CA TRP A 22 -11.90 -0.08 -1.22
C TRP A 22 -11.28 1.31 -1.40
N LEU A 23 -10.05 1.38 -1.92
CA LEU A 23 -9.34 2.65 -2.10
C LEU A 23 -10.01 3.54 -3.16
N SER A 24 -10.72 2.98 -4.13
CA SER A 24 -11.46 3.73 -5.15
C SER A 24 -12.69 4.47 -4.59
N GLN A 25 -13.25 3.97 -3.48
CA GLN A 25 -14.39 4.58 -2.78
C GLN A 25 -13.97 5.84 -2.02
N GLU A 26 -12.69 5.99 -1.68
CA GLU A 26 -12.14 7.19 -1.05
C GLU A 26 -12.04 8.36 -2.03
N SER A 27 -12.79 9.43 -1.75
CA SER A 27 -12.83 10.61 -2.62
C SER A 27 -11.45 11.28 -2.79
N ASP A 28 -10.62 11.22 -1.74
CA ASP A 28 -9.26 11.77 -1.74
C ASP A 28 -8.23 10.87 -2.43
N LEU A 29 -8.58 9.63 -2.78
CA LEU A 29 -7.69 8.68 -3.46
C LEU A 29 -8.15 8.35 -4.88
N ARG A 30 -9.40 8.70 -5.23
CA ARG A 30 -9.98 8.47 -6.54
C ARG A 30 -9.07 9.00 -7.66
N GLY A 31 -8.70 8.10 -8.57
CA GLY A 31 -7.82 8.40 -9.71
C GLY A 31 -6.34 8.60 -9.37
N ARG A 32 -5.96 8.50 -8.10
CA ARG A 32 -4.57 8.59 -7.60
C ARG A 32 -3.98 7.22 -7.29
N VAL A 33 -4.81 6.21 -7.05
CA VAL A 33 -4.43 4.80 -6.95
C VAL A 33 -4.85 4.12 -8.24
N LYS A 34 -3.93 3.37 -8.87
CA LYS A 34 -4.22 2.62 -10.11
C LYS A 34 -3.53 1.26 -10.10
N PRO A 35 -4.19 0.21 -10.60
CA PRO A 35 -3.53 -1.06 -10.84
C PRO A 35 -2.49 -0.94 -11.96
N ALA A 36 -1.37 -1.63 -11.78
CA ALA A 36 -0.31 -1.76 -12.77
C ALA A 36 0.32 -3.16 -12.66
N PRO A 37 0.85 -3.71 -13.77
CA PRO A 37 1.63 -4.93 -13.70
C PRO A 37 2.93 -4.68 -12.91
N ALA A 38 3.27 -5.51 -11.93
CA ALA A 38 4.59 -5.43 -11.31
C ALA A 38 5.64 -5.84 -12.34
N ILE A 39 6.64 -5.00 -12.57
CA ILE A 39 7.82 -5.40 -13.32
C ILE A 39 8.65 -6.31 -12.38
N PRO A 40 8.82 -7.61 -12.69
CA PRO A 40 9.56 -8.51 -11.83
C PRO A 40 11.01 -8.09 -11.79
N ALA A 41 11.65 -8.21 -10.62
CA ALA A 41 13.09 -8.07 -10.57
C ALA A 41 13.74 -9.25 -11.31
N ALA A 42 14.91 -9.03 -11.90
CA ALA A 42 15.66 -10.08 -12.58
C ALA A 42 15.97 -11.23 -11.60
N GLY A 43 15.30 -12.37 -11.77
CA GLY A 43 15.44 -13.56 -10.92
C GLY A 43 14.14 -14.07 -10.30
N GLU A 44 13.04 -13.31 -10.36
CA GLU A 44 11.72 -13.76 -9.89
C GLU A 44 10.99 -14.51 -11.02
N LEU A 45 11.04 -15.84 -10.98
CA LEU A 45 10.22 -16.72 -11.84
C LEU A 45 8.87 -16.96 -11.16
N GLY A 46 7.86 -16.20 -11.55
CA GLY A 46 6.50 -16.32 -11.04
C GLY A 46 5.68 -15.13 -11.51
N GLY A 47 4.43 -15.33 -11.92
CA GLY A 47 3.62 -14.34 -12.63
C GLY A 47 3.65 -12.96 -11.99
N LEU A 48 3.62 -11.91 -12.83
CA LEU A 48 3.63 -10.51 -12.42
C LEU A 48 2.61 -10.33 -11.29
N PRO A 49 3.00 -10.07 -10.02
CA PRO A 49 2.00 -9.63 -9.06
C PRO A 49 1.40 -8.34 -9.62
N GLU A 50 0.08 -8.23 -9.65
CA GLU A 50 -0.50 -6.91 -9.86
C GLU A 50 -0.09 -6.04 -8.65
N VAL A 51 0.20 -4.77 -8.91
CA VAL A 51 0.53 -3.78 -7.87
C VAL A 51 -0.41 -2.61 -8.01
N LEU A 52 -0.74 -1.98 -6.89
CA LEU A 52 -1.37 -0.67 -6.90
C LEU A 52 -0.29 0.41 -6.84
N ILE A 53 -0.33 1.35 -7.78
CA ILE A 53 0.53 2.54 -7.77
C ILE A 53 -0.28 3.70 -7.21
N ALA A 54 0.14 4.22 -6.06
CA ALA A 54 -0.41 5.42 -5.46
C ALA A 54 0.47 6.63 -5.79
N THR A 55 -0.06 7.56 -6.57
CA THR A 55 0.61 8.83 -6.89
C THR A 55 0.35 9.85 -5.78
N LEU A 56 1.38 10.13 -4.99
CA LEU A 56 1.38 11.09 -3.90
C LEU A 56 1.94 12.43 -4.37
N GLY A 57 1.10 13.45 -4.38
CA GLY A 57 1.47 14.85 -4.59
C GLY A 57 1.66 15.60 -3.26
N ALA A 58 2.04 16.88 -3.34
CA ALA A 58 1.94 17.79 -2.20
C ALA A 58 0.45 18.07 -1.92
N GLY A 59 -0.12 17.47 -0.87
CA GLY A 59 -1.53 17.74 -0.52
C GLY A 59 -2.28 16.60 0.18
N GLY A 60 -1.76 16.07 1.30
CA GLY A 60 -2.55 15.20 2.20
C GLY A 60 -2.90 13.79 1.70
N VAL A 61 -2.67 13.48 0.42
CA VAL A 61 -2.97 12.15 -0.18
C VAL A 61 -2.30 11.00 0.58
N ALA A 62 -1.07 11.21 1.08
CA ALA A 62 -0.36 10.21 1.88
C ALA A 62 -1.08 9.89 3.20
N SER A 63 -1.63 10.91 3.87
CA SER A 63 -2.41 10.74 5.09
C SER A 63 -3.77 10.10 4.80
N ALA A 64 -4.46 10.51 3.72
CA ALA A 64 -5.69 9.85 3.30
C ALA A 64 -5.48 8.36 2.98
N LEU A 65 -4.39 8.03 2.30
CA LEU A 65 -4.00 6.65 2.01
C LEU A 65 -3.73 5.88 3.31
N ALA A 66 -2.98 6.48 4.25
CA ALA A 66 -2.71 5.86 5.54
C ALA A 66 -3.98 5.58 6.34
N THR A 67 -4.88 6.55 6.42
CA THR A 67 -6.16 6.42 7.13
C THR A 67 -7.02 5.34 6.50
N SER A 68 -7.14 5.32 5.17
CA SER A 68 -7.94 4.32 4.47
C SER A 68 -7.36 2.91 4.59
N LEU A 69 -6.03 2.75 4.51
CA LEU A 69 -5.35 1.47 4.74
C LEU A 69 -5.52 0.97 6.18
N GLY A 70 -5.39 1.86 7.18
CA GLY A 70 -5.67 1.53 8.57
C GLY A 70 -7.11 1.04 8.74
N ALA A 71 -8.07 1.79 8.20
CA ALA A 71 -9.48 1.41 8.24
C ALA A 71 -9.76 0.06 7.55
N TYR A 72 -9.15 -0.20 6.38
CA TYR A 72 -9.24 -1.47 5.65
C TYR A 72 -8.75 -2.64 6.50
N LEU A 73 -7.57 -2.50 7.11
CA LEU A 73 -6.92 -3.53 7.92
C LEU A 73 -7.62 -3.76 9.27
N SER A 74 -8.32 -2.74 9.80
CA SER A 74 -9.12 -2.86 11.03
C SER A 74 -10.47 -3.54 10.81
N GLN A 75 -10.90 -3.79 9.57
CA GLN A 75 -12.17 -4.47 9.34
C GLN A 75 -12.14 -5.92 9.88
N PRO A 76 -13.24 -6.40 10.48
CA PRO A 76 -13.34 -7.79 10.90
C PRO A 76 -13.36 -8.71 9.68
N ARG A 77 -12.23 -9.38 9.41
CA ARG A 77 -12.04 -10.28 8.28
C ARG A 77 -11.75 -11.70 8.76
N ARG A 78 -12.10 -12.70 7.94
CA ARG A 78 -11.80 -14.11 8.23
C ARG A 78 -10.33 -14.48 8.05
N ARG A 79 -9.60 -13.72 7.24
CA ARG A 79 -8.20 -13.97 6.88
C ARG A 79 -7.37 -12.74 7.18
N ALA A 80 -6.14 -12.95 7.63
CA ALA A 80 -5.19 -11.87 7.84
C ALA A 80 -4.68 -11.40 6.47
N VAL A 81 -4.80 -10.10 6.21
CA VAL A 81 -4.29 -9.45 5.00
C VAL A 81 -2.98 -8.76 5.34
N ARG A 82 -1.98 -8.95 4.49
CA ARG A 82 -0.67 -8.33 4.63
C ARG A 82 -0.39 -7.48 3.39
N ILE A 83 -0.30 -6.18 3.59
CA ILE A 83 -0.03 -5.22 2.52
C ILE A 83 1.42 -4.79 2.64
N LYS A 84 2.19 -4.98 1.59
CA LYS A 84 3.54 -4.45 1.45
C LYS A 84 3.48 -3.12 0.72
N VAL A 85 4.25 -2.15 1.20
CA VAL A 85 4.33 -0.81 0.62
C VAL A 85 5.77 -0.46 0.37
N LYS A 86 6.10 -0.16 -0.89
CA LYS A 86 7.44 0.24 -1.32
C LYS A 86 7.48 1.68 -1.78
N GLY A 87 8.41 2.40 -1.18
CA GLY A 87 8.77 3.77 -1.44
C GLY A 87 9.49 4.02 -2.75
N PRO A 88 9.56 5.30 -3.18
CA PRO A 88 10.34 5.69 -4.35
C PRO A 88 11.85 5.52 -4.15
N GLN A 89 12.36 5.57 -2.90
CA GLN A 89 13.79 5.36 -2.61
C GLN A 89 14.11 3.91 -2.22
N GLY A 90 13.14 3.00 -2.38
CA GLY A 90 13.31 1.57 -2.14
C GLY A 90 13.06 1.12 -0.71
N GLN A 91 12.72 2.02 0.23
CA GLN A 91 12.24 1.61 1.55
C GLN A 91 10.97 0.78 1.41
N GLU A 92 10.88 -0.30 2.16
CA GLU A 92 9.74 -1.19 2.16
C GLU A 92 9.21 -1.33 3.58
N VAL A 93 7.90 -1.24 3.73
CA VAL A 93 7.19 -1.46 5.00
C VAL A 93 6.07 -2.45 4.79
N GLU A 94 5.69 -3.11 5.87
CA GLU A 94 4.59 -4.07 5.91
C GLU A 94 3.48 -3.50 6.80
N LEU A 95 2.24 -3.68 6.33
CA LEU A 95 1.03 -3.31 7.04
C LEU A 95 0.12 -4.52 7.16
N ASP A 96 -0.45 -4.69 8.34
CA ASP A 96 -1.40 -5.73 8.69
C ASP A 96 -2.36 -5.20 9.76
N ALA A 97 -3.29 -6.04 10.22
CA ALA A 97 -4.23 -5.68 11.28
C ALA A 97 -3.54 -5.26 12.60
N GLN A 98 -2.30 -5.70 12.86
CA GLN A 98 -1.57 -5.35 14.08
C GLN A 98 -0.88 -3.98 13.99
N SER A 99 -0.61 -3.53 12.76
CA SER A 99 0.06 -2.27 12.45
C SER A 99 -0.89 -1.22 11.84
N ALA A 100 -2.19 -1.49 11.84
CA ALA A 100 -3.21 -0.60 11.28
C ALA A 100 -3.19 0.81 11.91
N ASP A 101 -3.04 0.90 13.24
CA ASP A 101 -2.93 2.17 13.96
C ASP A 101 -1.63 2.94 13.64
N ASP A 102 -0.60 2.22 13.15
CA ASP A 102 0.72 2.74 12.80
C ASP A 102 0.85 3.06 11.30
N ALA A 103 -0.21 2.87 10.51
CA ALA A 103 -0.16 2.95 9.05
C ALA A 103 0.44 4.28 8.55
N GLU A 104 0.08 5.40 9.17
CA GLU A 104 0.60 6.71 8.77
C GLU A 104 2.11 6.83 9.01
N ARG A 105 2.60 6.35 10.16
CA ARG A 105 4.02 6.34 10.49
C ARG A 105 4.80 5.46 9.51
N LEU A 106 4.28 4.27 9.20
CA LEU A 106 4.91 3.33 8.28
C LEU A 106 4.93 3.86 6.84
N LEU A 107 3.87 4.50 6.36
CA LEU A 107 3.86 5.15 5.04
C LEU A 107 4.90 6.28 4.95
N ARG A 108 5.07 7.08 6.01
CA ARG A 108 6.13 8.10 6.05
C ARG A 108 7.53 7.47 6.01
N ILE A 109 7.75 6.34 6.67
CA ILE A 109 9.01 5.57 6.58
C ILE A 109 9.24 5.11 5.13
N ALA A 110 8.22 4.54 4.48
CA ALA A 110 8.30 4.12 3.09
C ALA A 110 8.63 5.29 2.16
N LEU A 111 8.11 6.48 2.42
CA LEU A 111 8.44 7.69 1.65
C LEU A 111 9.87 8.22 1.89
N GLY A 112 10.58 7.68 2.88
CA GLY A 112 11.85 8.22 3.35
C GLY A 112 11.69 9.55 4.09
N GLN A 113 10.51 9.81 4.65
CA GLN A 113 10.18 11.01 5.42
C GLN A 113 10.32 10.78 6.93
N ALA A 114 10.60 9.55 7.38
CA ALA A 114 10.92 9.28 8.77
C ALA A 114 12.29 9.90 9.08
N GLU A 115 12.24 10.98 9.86
CA GLU A 115 13.32 11.91 10.12
C GLU A 115 14.71 11.27 10.30
N GLU A 116 15.64 11.81 9.52
CA GLU A 116 17.01 12.07 9.90
C GLU A 116 17.01 12.79 11.28
N ARG A 117 17.00 12.01 12.36
CA ARG A 117 17.24 12.52 13.73
C ARG A 117 18.69 13.03 13.76
N ARG A 118 18.86 14.33 13.53
CA ARG A 118 20.11 15.04 13.88
C ARG A 118 20.31 15.08 15.40
#